data_AF-A0A0P1HC27-F1
#
_entry.id   AF-A0A0P1HC27-F1
#
_cell.length_a   1.000
_cell.length_b   1.000
_cell.length_c   1.000
_cell.angle_alpha   90.00
_cell.angle_beta   90.00
_cell.angle_gamma   90.00
#
_symmetry.space_group_name_H-M   'P 1'
#
loop_
_entity.id
_entity.type
_entity.pdbx_description
1 polymer ?
#
loop_
_entity_poly.entity_id
_entity_poly.type
_entity_poly.pdbx_seq_one_letter_code
_entity_poly.pdbx_strand_id
1 'polypeptide(L)'
;MEIRGRDPETECYRVTLTVDGRTVTALVPERLAADTRLIGSRPSHQEAYVWMAEYKDKIEAAITQLARGTGRPKAPYDQIVLIEER
;
A
#
# COMPACT_ATOMS: atom_id res chain seq x y z
N MET A 1 -6.59 4.39 7.33
CA MET A 1 -5.22 4.26 6.81
C MET A 1 -4.40 5.49 7.15
N GLU A 2 -3.15 5.31 7.56
CA GLU A 2 -2.17 6.39 7.78
C GLU A 2 -0.83 6.04 7.15
N ILE A 3 -0.21 7.01 6.46
CA ILE A 3 1.06 6.82 5.75
C ILE A 3 2.20 7.29 6.65
N ARG A 4 3.10 6.38 7.03
CA ARG A 4 4.24 6.62 7.93
C ARG A 4 5.52 7.06 7.21
N GLY A 5 5.47 7.17 5.88
CA GLY A 5 6.57 7.60 5.02
C GLY A 5 7.13 6.48 4.14
N ARG A 6 8.00 6.87 3.21
CA ARG A 6 8.62 5.98 2.22
C ARG A 6 9.92 5.40 2.76
N ASP A 7 10.08 4.10 2.63
CA ASP A 7 11.33 3.39 2.85
C ASP A 7 12.15 3.38 1.55
N PRO A 8 13.40 3.87 1.58
CA PRO A 8 14.13 4.06 0.35
C PRO A 8 14.71 2.82 -0.29
N GLU A 9 15.00 1.81 0.53
CA GLU A 9 15.62 0.55 0.11
C GLU A 9 14.62 -0.39 -0.55
N THR A 10 13.39 -0.42 -0.03
CA THR A 10 12.30 -1.27 -0.54
C THR A 10 11.40 -0.56 -1.57
N GLU A 11 11.58 0.75 -1.75
CA GLU A 11 10.73 1.56 -2.63
C GLU A 11 9.23 1.48 -2.26
N CYS A 12 8.95 1.35 -0.97
CA CYS A 12 7.60 1.14 -0.44
C CYS A 12 7.22 2.22 0.57
N TYR A 13 5.94 2.56 0.63
CA TYR A 13 5.36 3.34 1.72
C TYR A 13 4.96 2.41 2.86
N ARG A 14 5.36 2.78 4.08
CA ARG A 14 4.83 2.15 5.30
C ARG A 14 3.45 2.73 5.57
N VAL A 15 2.47 1.86 5.68
CA VAL A 15 1.08 2.22 5.88
C VAL A 15 0.53 1.48 7.07
N THR A 16 -0.03 2.21 8.04
CA THR A 16 -0.67 1.65 9.22
C THR A 16 -2.20 1.64 9.05
N LEU A 17 -2.83 0.52 9.41
CA LEU A 17 -4.28 0.34 9.37
C LEU A 17 -4.75 -0.41 10.62
N THR A 18 -5.87 0.02 11.20
CA THR A 18 -6.54 -0.74 12.26
C THR A 18 -7.51 -1.73 11.63
N VAL A 19 -7.30 -3.03 11.85
CA VAL A 19 -8.13 -4.13 11.36
C VAL A 19 -8.57 -4.97 12.55
N ASP A 20 -9.88 -5.12 12.75
CA ASP A 20 -10.47 -5.92 13.83
C ASP A 20 -9.90 -5.59 15.23
N GLY A 21 -9.63 -4.31 15.48
CA GLY A 21 -9.08 -3.80 16.73
C GLY A 21 -7.57 -3.92 16.90
N ARG A 22 -6.85 -4.44 15.91
CA ARG A 22 -5.37 -4.55 15.89
C ARG A 22 -4.76 -3.57 14.92
N THR A 23 -3.57 -3.07 15.22
CA THR A 23 -2.86 -2.17 14.29
C THR A 23 -1.86 -2.97 13.49
N VAL A 24 -2.04 -2.99 12.18
CA VAL A 24 -1.13 -3.66 11.25
C VAL A 24 -0.35 -2.65 10.43
N THR A 25 0.88 -3.01 10.07
CA THR A 25 1.74 -2.25 9.16
C THR A 25 1.93 -3.01 7.86
N ALA A 26 1.63 -2.35 6.75
CA ALA A 26 1.84 -2.86 5.40
C ALA A 26 2.88 -2.02 4.64
N LEU A 27 3.53 -2.65 3.68
CA LEU A 27 4.34 -2.00 2.66
C LEU A 27 3.53 -1.89 1.36
N VAL A 28 3.36 -0.66 0.88
CA VAL A 28 2.67 -0.34 -0.36
C VAL A 28 3.71 0.15 -1.38
N PRO A 29 4.01 -0.61 -2.44
CA PRO A 29 5.03 -0.23 -3.42
C PRO A 29 4.72 1.10 -4.12
N GLU A 30 5.70 2.01 -4.20
CA GLU A 30 5.49 3.33 -4.83
C GLU A 30 5.14 3.19 -6.32
N ARG A 31 5.67 2.16 -6.99
CA ARG A 31 5.38 1.83 -8.40
C ARG A 31 3.89 1.61 -8.71
N LEU A 32 3.05 1.33 -7.71
CA LEU A 32 1.60 1.21 -7.92
C LEU A 32 0.96 2.55 -8.32
N ALA A 33 1.60 3.65 -7.94
CA ALA A 33 1.20 5.00 -8.31
C ALA A 33 1.78 5.48 -9.65
N ALA A 34 2.56 4.64 -10.35
CA ALA A 34 3.09 5.01 -11.66
C ALA A 34 1.93 5.21 -12.63
N ASP A 35 1.90 6.36 -13.31
CA ASP A 35 0.93 6.60 -14.37
C ASP A 35 1.23 5.63 -15.53
N THR A 36 0.26 4.79 -15.86
CA THR A 36 0.37 3.81 -16.96
C THR A 36 0.67 4.44 -18.33
N ARG A 37 0.46 5.76 -18.49
CA ARG A 37 0.77 6.54 -19.70
C ARG A 37 2.25 6.95 -19.76
N LEU A 38 2.98 6.91 -18.64
CA LEU A 38 4.41 7.22 -18.55
C LEU A 38 5.20 5.94 -18.23
N ILE A 39 5.27 5.04 -19.20
CA ILE A 39 5.99 3.77 -19.10
C ILE A 39 7.45 4.04 -18.70
N GLY A 40 7.87 3.50 -17.55
CA GLY A 40 9.25 3.54 -17.07
C GLY A 40 9.60 4.71 -16.15
N SER A 41 8.68 5.65 -15.93
CA SER A 41 8.90 6.75 -14.99
C SER A 41 8.51 6.36 -13.58
N ARG A 42 9.42 6.56 -12.63
CA ARG A 42 9.14 6.42 -11.21
C ARG A 42 8.19 7.55 -10.77
N PRO A 43 7.10 7.25 -10.05
CA PRO A 43 6.20 8.30 -9.56
C PRO A 43 6.92 9.21 -8.58
N SER A 44 6.62 10.50 -8.64
CA SER A 44 7.01 11.46 -7.63
C SER A 44 6.33 11.15 -6.30
N HIS A 45 6.88 11.69 -5.22
CA HIS A 45 6.30 11.56 -3.89
C HIS A 45 4.86 12.10 -3.83
N GLN A 46 4.58 13.19 -4.53
CA GLN A 46 3.24 13.78 -4.59
C GLN A 46 2.26 12.85 -5.33
N GLU A 47 2.66 12.29 -6.48
CA GLU A 47 1.84 11.34 -7.22
C GLU A 47 1.52 10.10 -6.38
N ALA A 48 2.48 9.59 -5.63
CA ALA A 48 2.24 8.47 -4.71
C ALA A 48 1.21 8.80 -3.62
N TYR A 49 1.26 9.98 -3.03
CA TYR A 49 0.25 10.42 -2.04
C TYR A 49 -1.13 10.63 -2.66
N VAL A 50 -1.21 11.25 -3.83
CA VAL A 50 -2.47 11.45 -4.56
C VAL A 50 -3.09 10.11 -4.92
N TRP A 51 -2.30 9.18 -5.46
CA TRP A 51 -2.76 7.83 -5.78
C TRP A 51 -3.22 7.07 -4.53
N MET A 52 -2.46 7.10 -3.44
CA MET A 52 -2.86 6.44 -2.19
C MET A 52 -4.16 7.03 -1.61
N ALA A 53 -4.40 8.33 -1.79
CA ALA A 53 -5.66 8.96 -1.40
C ALA A 53 -6.82 8.54 -2.33
N GLU A 54 -6.61 8.53 -3.65
CA GLU A 54 -7.60 8.14 -4.65
C GLU A 54 -8.02 6.66 -4.52
N TYR A 55 -7.07 5.76 -4.23
CA TYR A 55 -7.30 4.32 -4.15
C TYR A 55 -7.34 3.80 -2.71
N LYS A 56 -7.53 4.68 -1.73
CA LYS A 56 -7.50 4.36 -0.29
C LYS A 56 -8.32 3.12 0.06
N ASP A 57 -9.59 3.07 -0.36
CA ASP A 57 -10.48 1.96 0.00
C ASP A 57 -9.99 0.60 -0.54
N LYS A 58 -9.38 0.59 -1.73
CA LYS A 58 -8.84 -0.64 -2.33
C LYS A 58 -7.57 -1.10 -1.62
N ILE A 59 -6.72 -0.15 -1.21
CA ILE A 59 -5.52 -0.43 -0.40
C ILE A 59 -5.94 -0.96 0.97
N GLU A 60 -6.89 -0.32 1.63
CA GLU A 60 -7.42 -0.76 2.93
C GLU A 60 -8.05 -2.16 2.84
N ALA A 61 -8.81 -2.44 1.78
CA ALA A 61 -9.37 -3.77 1.54
C ALA A 61 -8.29 -4.84 1.34
N ALA A 62 -7.24 -4.54 0.56
CA ALA A 62 -6.12 -5.46 0.35
C ALA A 62 -5.37 -5.76 1.65
N ILE A 63 -5.06 -4.73 2.44
CA ILE A 63 -4.40 -4.88 3.75
C ILE A 63 -5.29 -5.69 4.70
N THR A 64 -6.59 -5.40 4.73
CA THR A 64 -7.57 -6.13 5.57
C THR A 64 -7.65 -7.61 5.18
N GLN A 65 -7.66 -7.91 3.88
CA GLN A 65 -7.69 -9.28 3.39
C GLN A 65 -6.42 -10.05 3.80
N LEU A 66 -5.25 -9.42 3.68
CA LEU A 66 -3.98 -9.98 4.13
C LEU A 66 -3.98 -10.21 5.65
N ALA A 67 -4.41 -9.21 6.43
CA ALA A 67 -4.37 -9.27 7.89
C ALA A 67 -5.31 -10.33 8.47
N ARG A 68 -6.45 -10.57 7.80
CA ARG A 68 -7.39 -11.62 8.19
C ARG A 68 -6.99 -13.01 7.69
N GLY A 69 -5.99 -13.11 6.81
CA GLY A 69 -5.59 -14.37 6.18
C GLY A 69 -6.69 -14.97 5.29
N THR A 70 -7.64 -14.18 4.80
CA THR A 70 -8.82 -14.67 4.03
C THR A 70 -8.51 -14.91 2.55
N GLY A 71 -7.28 -14.67 2.12
CA GLY A 71 -6.78 -14.95 0.78
C GLY A 71 -5.73 -13.95 0.33
N ARG A 72 -5.48 -13.90 -0.98
CA ARG A 72 -4.55 -12.95 -1.60
C ARG A 72 -5.32 -11.83 -2.30
N PRO A 73 -4.92 -10.55 -2.15
CA PRO A 73 -5.48 -9.45 -2.93
C PRO A 73 -5.32 -9.70 -4.43
N LYS A 74 -6.17 -9.05 -5.23
CA LYS A 74 -6.04 -9.08 -6.70
C LYS A 74 -5.03 -8.05 -7.19
N ALA A 75 -4.48 -8.28 -8.37
CA ALA A 75 -3.66 -7.30 -9.06
C ALA A 75 -4.39 -5.94 -9.22
N PRO A 76 -3.68 -4.81 -9.06
CA PRO A 76 -2.25 -4.72 -8.79
C PRO A 76 -1.88 -4.78 -7.28
N TYR A 77 -2.85 -4.90 -6.39
CA TYR A 77 -2.68 -4.83 -4.92
C TYR A 77 -2.10 -6.11 -4.30
N ASP A 78 -1.94 -7.17 -5.07
CA ASP A 78 -1.30 -8.42 -4.64
C ASP A 78 0.21 -8.27 -4.33
N GLN A 79 0.77 -7.10 -4.65
CA GLN A 79 2.15 -6.68 -4.37
C GLN A 79 2.30 -6.02 -2.98
N ILE A 80 1.19 -5.75 -2.27
CA ILE A 80 1.21 -5.24 -0.90
C ILE A 80 1.59 -6.37 0.05
N VAL A 81 2.44 -6.09 1.03
CA VAL A 81 2.88 -7.07 2.04
C VAL A 81 2.69 -6.55 3.45
N LEU A 82 2.37 -7.44 4.40
CA LEU A 82 2.36 -7.13 5.83
C LEU A 82 3.74 -7.36 6.43
N ILE A 83 4.17 -6.46 7.33
CA ILE A 83 5.49 -6.53 7.98
C ILE A 83 5.43 -6.44 9.51
N GLU A 84 4.29 -6.05 10.09
CA GLU A 84 4.12 -6.03 11.55
C GLU A 84 2.64 -6.11 11.91
N GLU A 85 2.31 -6.91 12.92
CA GLU A 85 0.99 -7.00 13.55
C GLU A 85 1.17 -6.72 15.05
N ARG A 86 0.52 -5.67 15.58
CA ARG A 86 0.51 -5.34 17.00
C ARG A 86 -0.89 -5.28 17.57
#